data_AF-A0AAU9D937-F1
#
_entry.id   AF-A0AAU9D937-F1
#
_cell.length_a   1.000
_cell.length_b   1.000
_cell.length_c   1.000
_cell.angle_alpha   90.00
_cell.angle_beta   90.00
_cell.angle_gamma   90.00
#
_symmetry.space_group_name_H-M   'P 1'
#
loop_
_entity.id
_entity.type
_entity.pdbx_description
1 polymer ?
#
loop_
_entity_poly.entity_id
_entity_poly.type
_entity_poly.pdbx_seq_one_letter_code
_entity_poly.pdbx_strand_id
1 'polypeptide(L)'
;MRKALSFVVSAFIFIALTIITQIGGIVYLLAKAVTATFPFFKTKPKLWTACVFLAIYLSATFLIVPKLAPVFGRKPLPISRDGNLIPLNRLTVLLNRHYVSSRLSKEIHTVANRFSKKHPDLSVTYLEANFPFWDGFPLLPHLSHNDGNKLDLAFIYKDINSGKLLSGESPAWLGYGIYEEPQKGEFHQARACAKKGFFQYDLLGRFTFSAERKMEMDQDKTENLIRELLNSKAIKKIFIEPHLKSRLGLGQEKKVRFHGCHAVRHDDHIHLQL
;
A
#
# COMPACT_ATOMS: atom_id res chain seq x y z
N MET A 1 -36.83 11.22 16.02
CA MET A 1 -35.76 10.22 16.30
C MET A 1 -35.37 9.38 15.06
N ARG A 2 -36.28 8.65 14.40
CA ARG A 2 -35.93 7.78 13.24
C ARG A 2 -35.26 8.50 12.05
N LYS A 3 -35.74 9.70 11.68
CA LYS A 3 -35.13 10.51 10.59
C LYS A 3 -33.71 10.99 10.94
N ALA A 4 -33.51 11.45 12.18
CA ALA A 4 -32.20 11.87 12.68
C ALA A 4 -31.20 10.70 12.70
N LEU A 5 -31.61 9.52 13.18
CA LEU A 5 -30.78 8.32 13.17
C LEU A 5 -30.39 7.92 11.73
N SER A 6 -31.33 7.96 10.79
CA SER A 6 -31.05 7.67 9.38
C SER A 6 -30.06 8.64 8.74
N PHE A 7 -30.11 9.92 9.14
CA PHE A 7 -29.16 10.93 8.70
C PHE A 7 -27.76 10.64 9.25
N VAL A 8 -27.63 10.39 10.55
CA VAL A 8 -26.36 10.04 11.21
C VAL A 8 -25.71 8.82 10.56
N VAL A 9 -26.48 7.75 10.32
CA VAL A 9 -25.97 6.55 9.63
C VAL A 9 -25.50 6.87 8.21
N SER A 10 -26.25 7.67 7.45
CA SER A 10 -25.85 8.05 6.09
C SER A 10 -24.57 8.91 6.09
N ALA A 11 -24.45 9.84 7.04
CA ALA A 11 -23.27 10.68 7.20
C ALA A 11 -22.04 9.84 7.57
N PHE A 12 -22.19 8.89 8.49
CA PHE A 12 -21.13 7.95 8.85
C PHE A 12 -20.66 7.13 7.64
N ILE A 13 -21.60 6.55 6.86
CA ILE A 13 -21.27 5.79 5.64
C ILE A 13 -20.53 6.67 4.64
N PHE A 14 -21.00 7.90 4.41
CA PHE A 14 -20.34 8.87 3.53
C PHE A 14 -18.90 9.13 3.95
N ILE A 15 -18.68 9.45 5.23
CA ILE A 15 -17.35 9.75 5.78
C ILE A 15 -16.44 8.52 5.69
N ALA A 16 -16.92 7.35 6.13
CA ALA A 16 -16.13 6.12 6.11
C ALA A 16 -15.70 5.74 4.68
N LEU A 17 -16.63 5.76 3.72
CA LEU A 17 -16.32 5.48 2.32
C LEU A 17 -15.34 6.51 1.73
N THR A 18 -15.48 7.79 2.09
CA THR A 18 -14.56 8.85 1.64
C THR A 18 -13.15 8.64 2.21
N ILE A 19 -13.02 8.37 3.51
CA ILE A 19 -11.71 8.14 4.14
C ILE A 19 -11.02 6.90 3.57
N ILE A 20 -11.77 5.83 3.32
CA ILE A 20 -11.19 4.56 2.89
C ILE A 20 -10.81 4.57 1.40
N THR A 21 -11.58 5.26 0.55
CA THR A 21 -11.48 5.15 -0.93
C THR A 21 -11.28 6.46 -1.67
N GLN A 22 -11.28 7.60 -0.97
CA GLN A 22 -11.38 8.98 -1.46
C GLN A 22 -12.69 9.32 -2.22
N ILE A 23 -13.22 8.43 -3.05
CA ILE A 23 -14.37 8.71 -3.94
C ILE A 23 -15.70 8.18 -3.41
N GLY A 24 -15.67 7.20 -2.51
CA GLY A 24 -16.82 6.37 -2.19
C GLY A 24 -17.99 7.12 -1.56
N GLY A 25 -17.74 8.19 -0.80
CA GLY A 25 -18.82 9.02 -0.26
C GLY A 25 -19.62 9.73 -1.36
N ILE A 26 -18.94 10.33 -2.34
CA ILE A 26 -19.61 10.97 -3.48
C ILE A 26 -20.41 9.94 -4.27
N VAL A 27 -19.82 8.78 -4.56
CA VAL A 27 -20.51 7.68 -5.25
C VAL A 27 -21.74 7.21 -4.46
N TYR A 28 -21.66 7.14 -3.14
CA TYR A 28 -22.79 6.80 -2.28
C TYR A 28 -23.94 7.81 -2.36
N LEU A 29 -23.63 9.11 -2.38
CA LEU A 29 -24.66 10.14 -2.57
C LEU A 29 -25.32 10.06 -3.95
N LEU A 30 -24.53 9.82 -4.99
CA LEU A 30 -25.05 9.61 -6.36
C LEU A 30 -25.98 8.39 -6.42
N ALA A 31 -25.58 7.28 -5.81
CA ALA A 31 -26.41 6.07 -5.76
C ALA A 31 -27.75 6.33 -5.06
N LYS A 32 -27.75 7.06 -3.94
CA LYS A 32 -28.99 7.47 -3.25
C LYS A 32 -29.86 8.39 -4.09
N ALA A 33 -29.25 9.34 -4.83
CA ALA A 33 -29.99 10.24 -5.71
C ALA A 33 -30.68 9.47 -6.85
N VAL A 34 -29.97 8.53 -7.47
CA VAL A 34 -30.51 7.65 -8.51
C VAL A 34 -31.68 6.82 -7.97
N THR A 35 -31.51 6.13 -6.84
CA THR A 35 -32.57 5.27 -6.29
C THR A 35 -33.77 6.03 -5.75
N ALA A 36 -33.60 7.27 -5.30
CA ALA A 36 -34.70 8.13 -4.90
C ALA A 36 -35.54 8.64 -6.09
N THR A 37 -34.90 8.80 -7.26
CA THR A 37 -35.53 9.38 -8.46
C THR A 37 -36.41 8.37 -9.21
N PHE A 38 -35.93 7.14 -9.41
CA PHE A 38 -36.64 6.16 -10.25
C PHE A 38 -37.64 5.29 -9.45
N PRO A 39 -38.93 5.22 -9.87
CA PRO A 39 -39.96 4.45 -9.16
C PRO A 39 -39.64 2.96 -8.99
N PHE A 40 -38.95 2.36 -9.97
CA PHE A 40 -38.56 0.95 -9.98
C PHE A 40 -37.80 0.52 -8.71
N PHE A 41 -36.97 1.41 -8.15
CA PHE A 41 -36.13 1.11 -6.98
C PHE A 41 -36.86 1.26 -5.63
N LYS A 42 -38.12 1.74 -5.62
CA LYS A 42 -38.87 2.03 -4.38
C LYS A 42 -39.35 0.78 -3.64
N THR A 43 -39.36 -0.39 -4.27
CA THR A 43 -39.80 -1.66 -3.66
C THR A 43 -38.85 -2.15 -2.56
N LYS A 44 -37.54 -2.07 -2.79
CA LYS A 44 -36.47 -2.47 -1.86
C LYS A 44 -35.33 -1.43 -1.88
N PRO A 45 -35.55 -0.21 -1.37
CA PRO A 45 -34.66 0.94 -1.62
C PRO A 45 -33.24 0.73 -1.10
N LYS A 46 -33.07 0.04 0.04
CA LYS A 46 -31.73 -0.26 0.60
C LYS A 46 -30.92 -1.21 -0.30
N LEU A 47 -31.56 -2.30 -0.75
CA LEU A 47 -30.93 -3.28 -1.63
C LEU A 47 -30.54 -2.64 -2.96
N TRP A 48 -31.48 -1.93 -3.59
CA TRP A 48 -31.21 -1.24 -4.85
C TRP A 48 -30.14 -0.15 -4.72
N THR A 49 -30.12 0.58 -3.61
CA THR A 49 -29.06 1.57 -3.37
C THR A 49 -27.69 0.90 -3.27
N ALA A 50 -27.59 -0.28 -2.64
CA ALA A 50 -26.36 -1.04 -2.59
C ALA A 50 -25.94 -1.55 -3.98
N CYS A 51 -26.87 -2.08 -4.78
CA CYS A 51 -26.59 -2.54 -6.14
C CYS A 51 -26.15 -1.39 -7.06
N VAL A 52 -26.86 -0.26 -7.04
CA VAL A 52 -26.51 0.94 -7.81
C VAL A 52 -25.18 1.52 -7.33
N PHE A 53 -24.94 1.58 -6.02
CA PHE A 53 -23.65 2.00 -5.47
C PHE A 53 -22.52 1.13 -6.01
N LEU A 54 -22.66 -0.19 -5.94
CA LEU A 54 -21.62 -1.11 -6.41
C LEU A 54 -21.35 -0.92 -7.91
N ALA A 55 -22.40 -0.82 -8.72
CA ALA A 55 -22.27 -0.58 -10.15
C ALA A 55 -21.52 0.74 -10.44
N ILE A 56 -21.97 1.86 -9.86
CA ILE A 56 -21.33 3.17 -10.06
C ILE A 56 -19.91 3.17 -9.51
N TYR A 57 -19.66 2.55 -8.35
CA TYR A 57 -18.35 2.52 -7.71
C TYR A 57 -17.33 1.73 -8.53
N LEU A 58 -17.69 0.57 -9.06
CA LEU A 58 -16.82 -0.23 -9.92
C LEU A 58 -16.55 0.48 -11.24
N SER A 59 -17.59 1.07 -11.88
CA SER A 59 -17.40 1.88 -13.08
C SER A 59 -16.50 3.09 -12.81
N ALA A 60 -16.69 3.78 -11.68
CA ALA A 60 -15.84 4.90 -11.28
C ALA A 60 -14.38 4.46 -11.10
N THR A 61 -14.16 3.44 -10.28
CA THR A 61 -12.83 2.91 -9.92
C THR A 61 -12.05 2.43 -11.14
N PHE A 62 -12.69 1.71 -12.07
CA PHE A 62 -11.96 1.06 -13.18
C PHE A 62 -12.01 1.83 -14.51
N LEU A 63 -13.00 2.69 -14.74
CA LEU A 63 -13.19 3.34 -16.05
C LEU A 63 -13.01 4.86 -16.02
N ILE A 64 -13.44 5.51 -14.93
CA ILE A 64 -13.50 6.97 -14.84
C ILE A 64 -12.25 7.53 -14.13
N VAL A 65 -12.00 7.09 -12.90
CA VAL A 65 -10.92 7.60 -12.05
C VAL A 65 -9.54 7.45 -12.70
N PRO A 66 -9.17 6.31 -13.32
CA PRO A 66 -7.88 6.17 -13.99
C PRO A 66 -7.64 7.20 -15.11
N LYS A 67 -8.71 7.65 -15.77
CA LYS A 67 -8.64 8.66 -16.85
C LYS A 67 -8.60 10.09 -16.30
N LEU A 68 -9.21 10.34 -15.14
CA LEU A 68 -9.22 11.65 -14.49
C LEU A 68 -7.98 11.92 -13.65
N ALA A 69 -7.43 10.90 -12.99
CA ALA A 69 -6.28 11.02 -12.09
C ALA A 69 -5.07 11.77 -12.71
N PRO A 70 -4.72 11.61 -14.00
CA PRO A 70 -3.63 12.37 -14.63
C PRO A 70 -3.78 13.88 -14.58
N VAL A 71 -5.01 14.41 -14.61
CA VAL A 71 -5.29 15.85 -14.47
C VAL A 71 -4.85 16.36 -13.10
N PHE A 72 -4.90 15.50 -12.09
CA PHE A 72 -4.44 15.76 -10.71
C PHE A 72 -2.98 15.34 -10.48
N GLY A 73 -2.21 15.10 -11.56
CA GLY A 73 -0.81 14.70 -11.47
C GLY A 73 -0.57 13.25 -11.05
N ARG A 74 -1.63 12.43 -10.98
CA ARG A 74 -1.59 11.04 -10.52
C ARG A 74 -1.68 10.06 -11.69
N LYS A 75 -1.02 8.91 -11.54
CA LYS A 75 -1.10 7.78 -12.47
C LYS A 75 -1.35 6.48 -11.69
N PRO A 76 -2.28 5.63 -12.15
CA PRO A 76 -2.45 4.31 -11.56
C PRO A 76 -1.22 3.44 -11.84
N LEU A 77 -0.84 2.62 -10.86
CA LEU A 77 0.08 1.50 -11.05
C LEU A 77 -0.65 0.30 -11.71
N PRO A 78 0.08 -0.68 -12.30
CA PRO A 78 -0.54 -1.84 -12.92
C PRO A 78 -1.43 -2.63 -11.95
N ILE A 79 -2.62 -3.04 -12.39
CA ILE A 79 -3.59 -3.79 -11.57
C ILE A 79 -3.49 -5.31 -11.76
N SER A 80 -2.78 -5.72 -12.79
CA SER A 80 -2.61 -7.11 -13.18
C SER A 80 -1.38 -7.71 -12.49
N ARG A 81 -1.37 -9.04 -12.35
CA ARG A 81 -0.27 -9.78 -11.69
C ARG A 81 0.71 -10.37 -12.69
N ASP A 82 0.74 -9.83 -13.89
CA ASP A 82 1.68 -10.12 -14.96
C ASP A 82 2.62 -8.94 -15.18
N GLY A 83 3.85 -9.25 -15.57
CA GLY A 83 4.90 -8.28 -15.83
C GLY A 83 5.78 -7.98 -14.61
N ASN A 84 6.56 -6.91 -14.73
CA ASN A 84 7.70 -6.65 -13.84
C ASN A 84 7.33 -5.86 -12.58
N LEU A 85 6.16 -5.22 -12.56
CA LEU A 85 5.63 -4.44 -11.44
C LEU A 85 4.17 -4.85 -11.19
N ILE A 86 3.90 -5.44 -10.04
CA ILE A 86 2.61 -6.07 -9.74
C ILE A 86 2.08 -5.66 -8.35
N PRO A 87 0.75 -5.65 -8.13
CA PRO A 87 0.18 -5.46 -6.80
C PRO A 87 0.33 -6.74 -5.97
N LEU A 88 0.65 -6.60 -4.67
CA LEU A 88 0.55 -7.71 -3.73
C LEU A 88 -0.89 -8.22 -3.64
N ASN A 89 -1.88 -7.31 -3.57
CA ASN A 89 -3.28 -7.67 -3.55
C ASN A 89 -4.13 -6.64 -4.31
N ARG A 90 -5.29 -7.06 -4.81
CA ARG A 90 -6.21 -6.18 -5.55
C ARG A 90 -7.08 -5.32 -4.62
N LEU A 91 -6.96 -5.46 -3.30
CA LEU A 91 -7.74 -4.66 -2.36
C LEU A 91 -7.31 -3.19 -2.46
N THR A 92 -6.01 -2.89 -2.47
CA THR A 92 -5.53 -1.51 -2.64
C THR A 92 -5.94 -0.92 -3.99
N VAL A 93 -6.10 -1.74 -5.02
CA VAL A 93 -6.71 -1.33 -6.30
C VAL A 93 -8.18 -0.94 -6.13
N LEU A 94 -8.99 -1.82 -5.53
CA LEU A 94 -10.41 -1.58 -5.28
C LEU A 94 -10.66 -0.36 -4.39
N LEU A 95 -9.75 -0.08 -3.44
CA LEU A 95 -9.81 1.08 -2.56
C LEU A 95 -9.21 2.35 -3.20
N ASN A 96 -8.81 2.32 -4.47
CA ASN A 96 -8.17 3.43 -5.16
C ASN A 96 -6.87 3.93 -4.49
N ARG A 97 -6.08 3.04 -3.88
CA ARG A 97 -4.83 3.35 -3.15
C ARG A 97 -3.55 3.00 -3.91
N HIS A 98 -3.63 2.89 -5.23
CA HIS A 98 -2.56 2.43 -6.12
C HIS A 98 -2.09 3.53 -7.08
N TYR A 99 -2.29 4.80 -6.73
CA TYR A 99 -1.91 5.94 -7.56
C TYR A 99 -0.61 6.58 -7.07
N VAL A 100 0.26 6.95 -8.00
CA VAL A 100 1.52 7.65 -7.73
C VAL A 100 1.66 8.87 -8.63
N SER A 101 2.61 9.75 -8.35
CA SER A 101 2.94 10.85 -9.26
C SER A 101 3.47 10.30 -10.58
N SER A 102 3.28 11.04 -11.68
CA SER A 102 3.80 10.64 -13.00
C SER A 102 5.31 10.36 -12.98
N ARG A 103 6.06 11.12 -12.17
CA ARG A 103 7.49 10.93 -11.97
C ARG A 103 7.77 9.60 -11.27
N LEU A 104 7.10 9.32 -10.15
CA LEU A 104 7.34 8.06 -9.43
C LEU A 104 6.93 6.85 -10.26
N SER A 105 5.81 6.94 -10.99
CA SER A 105 5.38 5.90 -11.94
C SER A 105 6.50 5.55 -12.93
N LYS A 106 7.10 6.54 -13.59
CA LYS A 106 8.19 6.30 -14.56
C LYS A 106 9.41 5.63 -13.90
N GLU A 107 9.80 6.12 -12.72
CA GLU A 107 10.97 5.61 -12.00
C GLU A 107 10.77 4.17 -11.56
N ILE A 108 9.62 3.84 -10.95
CA ILE A 108 9.37 2.48 -10.47
C ILE A 108 9.26 1.47 -11.60
N HIS A 109 8.67 1.83 -12.75
CA HIS A 109 8.67 0.94 -13.92
C HIS A 109 10.08 0.70 -14.45
N THR A 110 10.94 1.72 -14.42
CA THR A 110 12.35 1.61 -14.85
C THR A 110 13.15 0.74 -13.88
N VAL A 111 12.93 0.86 -12.58
CA VAL A 111 13.51 -0.03 -11.55
C VAL A 111 13.03 -1.47 -11.76
N ALA A 112 11.72 -1.67 -11.88
CA ALA A 112 11.12 -2.98 -12.10
C ALA A 112 11.68 -3.69 -13.33
N ASN A 113 11.77 -2.99 -14.47
CA ASN A 113 12.32 -3.57 -15.70
C ASN A 113 13.81 -3.94 -15.56
N ARG A 114 14.62 -3.13 -14.88
CA ARG A 114 16.04 -3.45 -14.64
C ARG A 114 16.20 -4.64 -13.69
N PHE A 115 15.38 -4.68 -12.64
CA PHE A 115 15.38 -5.78 -11.68
C PHE A 115 14.98 -7.10 -12.35
N SER A 116 13.86 -7.14 -13.07
CA SER A 116 13.39 -8.35 -13.78
C SER A 116 14.35 -8.77 -14.90
N LYS A 117 15.09 -7.84 -15.53
CA LYS A 117 16.15 -8.23 -16.49
C LYS A 117 17.27 -9.04 -15.82
N LYS A 118 17.58 -8.77 -14.55
CA LYS A 118 18.56 -9.53 -13.76
C LYS A 118 17.96 -10.78 -13.12
N HIS A 119 16.66 -10.76 -12.84
CA HIS A 119 15.91 -11.84 -12.20
C HIS A 119 14.60 -12.10 -12.97
N PRO A 120 14.65 -12.84 -14.09
CA PRO A 120 13.51 -13.00 -15.01
C PRO A 120 12.24 -13.57 -14.36
N ASP A 121 12.40 -14.38 -13.33
CA ASP A 121 11.28 -15.02 -12.61
C ASP A 121 10.70 -14.16 -11.48
N LEU A 122 11.24 -12.96 -11.27
CA LEU A 122 10.84 -12.07 -10.18
C LEU A 122 10.25 -10.75 -10.69
N SER A 123 9.17 -10.35 -10.02
CA SER A 123 8.50 -9.07 -10.20
C SER A 123 8.68 -8.21 -8.96
N VAL A 124 8.81 -6.90 -9.15
CA VAL A 124 8.70 -5.94 -8.06
C VAL A 124 7.23 -5.88 -7.62
N THR A 125 6.99 -6.08 -6.32
CA THR A 125 5.63 -6.15 -5.78
C THR A 125 5.34 -4.91 -4.95
N TYR A 126 4.33 -4.14 -5.32
CA TYR A 126 3.91 -2.97 -4.56
C TYR A 126 2.76 -3.29 -3.59
N LEU A 127 2.74 -2.61 -2.45
CA LEU A 127 1.76 -2.78 -1.39
C LEU A 127 0.70 -1.68 -1.46
N GLU A 128 1.09 -0.46 -1.09
CA GLU A 128 0.23 0.72 -1.06
C GLU A 128 0.97 1.96 -1.58
N ALA A 129 0.22 2.84 -2.25
CA ALA A 129 0.72 4.06 -2.87
C ALA A 129 -0.05 5.26 -2.33
N ASN A 130 -0.92 5.87 -3.14
CA ASN A 130 -1.74 7.03 -2.79
C ASN A 130 -3.13 6.92 -3.41
N PHE A 131 -4.00 7.86 -3.03
CA PHE A 131 -5.27 8.15 -3.67
C PHE A 131 -5.12 8.93 -5.00
N PRO A 132 -6.14 8.87 -5.88
CA PRO A 132 -6.09 9.41 -7.24
C PRO A 132 -6.17 10.93 -7.37
N PHE A 133 -6.64 11.65 -6.35
CA PHE A 133 -6.95 13.08 -6.46
C PHE A 133 -6.33 13.92 -5.36
N TRP A 134 -5.74 15.07 -5.76
CA TRP A 134 -5.13 16.14 -4.94
C TRP A 134 -4.14 15.69 -3.85
N ASP A 135 -3.26 16.63 -3.46
CA ASP A 135 -2.34 16.39 -2.37
C ASP A 135 -3.00 16.67 -1.00
N GLY A 136 -2.48 16.06 0.06
CA GLY A 136 -2.90 16.32 1.44
C GLY A 136 -4.08 15.51 1.94
N PHE A 137 -4.75 14.71 1.09
CA PHE A 137 -5.79 13.81 1.56
C PHE A 137 -5.18 12.71 2.47
N PRO A 138 -5.71 12.49 3.69
CA PRO A 138 -5.12 11.56 4.63
C PRO A 138 -5.32 10.10 4.18
N LEU A 139 -4.22 9.38 3.98
CA LEU A 139 -4.23 7.94 3.75
C LEU A 139 -4.02 7.22 5.08
N LEU A 140 -5.08 6.72 5.71
CA LEU A 140 -4.93 5.95 6.95
C LEU A 140 -4.57 4.48 6.63
N PRO A 141 -3.59 3.88 7.35
CA PRO A 141 -2.75 4.48 8.40
C PRO A 141 -1.48 5.20 7.89
N HIS A 142 -1.13 5.07 6.61
CA HIS A 142 0.08 5.62 5.99
C HIS A 142 0.01 7.14 5.73
N LEU A 143 -0.07 7.93 6.79
CA LEU A 143 -0.32 9.38 6.73
C LEU A 143 0.68 10.17 5.87
N SER A 144 1.91 9.68 5.70
CA SER A 144 2.90 10.32 4.85
C SER A 144 2.56 10.20 3.35
N HIS A 145 1.76 9.21 2.95
CA HIS A 145 1.35 8.97 1.56
C HIS A 145 0.20 9.90 1.17
N ASN A 146 0.49 11.19 1.08
CA ASN A 146 -0.50 12.22 0.75
C ASN A 146 -0.14 13.05 -0.50
N ASP A 147 0.96 12.74 -1.19
CA ASP A 147 1.50 13.54 -2.31
C ASP A 147 1.84 12.72 -3.57
N GLY A 148 1.50 11.43 -3.60
CA GLY A 148 1.82 10.51 -4.70
C GLY A 148 3.31 10.21 -4.87
N ASN A 149 4.19 10.68 -3.98
CA ASN A 149 5.64 10.53 -4.11
C ASN A 149 6.21 9.42 -3.22
N LYS A 150 5.35 8.57 -2.67
CA LYS A 150 5.69 7.46 -1.78
C LYS A 150 5.05 6.18 -2.27
N LEU A 151 5.75 5.07 -2.05
CA LEU A 151 5.31 3.75 -2.45
C LEU A 151 5.93 2.70 -1.53
N ASP A 152 5.11 1.80 -1.04
CA ASP A 152 5.56 0.66 -0.27
C ASP A 152 5.72 -0.55 -1.19
N LEU A 153 6.84 -1.25 -1.08
CA LEU A 153 7.17 -2.44 -1.84
C LEU A 153 7.40 -3.61 -0.88
N ALA A 154 6.95 -4.80 -1.26
CA ALA A 154 7.34 -6.01 -0.55
C ALA A 154 8.85 -6.23 -0.68
N PHE A 155 9.46 -6.87 0.32
CA PHE A 155 10.75 -7.53 0.12
C PHE A 155 10.61 -8.68 -0.88
N ILE A 156 11.75 -9.23 -1.31
CA ILE A 156 11.75 -10.50 -2.04
C ILE A 156 11.75 -11.63 -1.01
N TYR A 157 10.81 -12.56 -1.16
CA TYR A 157 10.65 -13.68 -0.24
C TYR A 157 10.99 -15.01 -0.94
N LYS A 158 11.34 -15.99 -0.11
CA LYS A 158 11.44 -17.39 -0.48
C LYS A 158 10.72 -18.26 0.53
N ASP A 159 10.29 -19.43 0.07
CA ASP A 159 9.73 -20.46 0.94
C ASP A 159 10.84 -21.05 1.83
N ILE A 160 10.58 -21.14 3.14
CA ILE A 160 11.58 -21.57 4.14
C ILE A 160 12.01 -23.03 3.92
N ASN A 161 11.08 -23.89 3.49
CA ASN A 161 11.33 -25.34 3.39
C ASN A 161 12.05 -25.72 2.11
N SER A 162 11.61 -25.15 0.98
CA SER A 162 12.12 -25.47 -0.35
C SER A 162 13.23 -24.51 -0.82
N GLY A 163 13.37 -23.34 -0.19
CA GLY A 163 14.25 -22.27 -0.65
C GLY A 163 13.79 -21.61 -1.95
N LYS A 164 12.61 -21.97 -2.48
CA LYS A 164 12.10 -21.46 -3.75
C LYS A 164 11.73 -19.98 -3.61
N LEU A 165 12.24 -19.15 -4.52
CA LEU A 165 11.87 -17.74 -4.63
C LEU A 165 10.37 -17.59 -4.98
N LEU A 166 9.71 -16.64 -4.31
CA LEU A 166 8.28 -16.37 -4.43
C LEU A 166 8.07 -14.96 -5.01
N SER A 167 7.60 -14.89 -6.25
CA SER A 167 7.25 -13.62 -6.90
C SER A 167 5.82 -13.21 -6.58
N GLY A 168 5.60 -11.96 -6.16
CA GLY A 168 4.26 -11.46 -5.86
C GLY A 168 3.68 -11.86 -4.52
N GLU A 169 4.50 -12.41 -3.62
CA GLU A 169 4.06 -12.92 -2.31
C GLU A 169 4.68 -12.13 -1.15
N SER A 170 4.04 -12.21 0.01
CA SER A 170 4.51 -11.66 1.28
C SER A 170 3.99 -12.56 2.42
N PRO A 171 4.70 -12.65 3.56
CA PRO A 171 4.22 -13.40 4.71
C PRO A 171 2.84 -12.94 5.20
N ALA A 172 2.54 -11.65 5.07
CA ALA A 172 1.26 -11.07 5.45
C ALA A 172 0.39 -10.80 4.22
N TRP A 173 -0.90 -11.09 4.29
CA TRP A 173 -1.84 -10.91 3.16
C TRP A 173 -1.96 -9.45 2.67
N LEU A 174 -1.77 -8.48 3.57
CA LEU A 174 -1.69 -7.05 3.23
C LEU A 174 -0.27 -6.55 2.97
N GLY A 175 0.75 -7.37 3.26
CA GLY A 175 2.16 -6.99 3.17
C GLY A 175 2.72 -6.32 4.43
N TYR A 176 1.93 -6.23 5.50
CA TYR A 176 2.31 -5.56 6.74
C TYR A 176 2.08 -6.44 7.97
N GLY A 177 2.93 -6.28 8.98
CA GLY A 177 2.75 -6.83 10.33
C GLY A 177 3.41 -8.18 10.60
N ILE A 178 4.14 -8.77 9.64
CA ILE A 178 5.02 -9.93 9.89
C ILE A 178 6.45 -9.52 9.58
N TYR A 179 7.27 -9.43 10.63
CA TYR A 179 8.55 -8.75 10.60
C TYR A 179 9.74 -9.68 10.38
N GLU A 180 10.73 -9.16 9.65
CA GLU A 180 12.09 -9.67 9.56
C GLU A 180 12.86 -9.30 10.83
N GLU A 181 12.57 -9.99 11.93
CA GLU A 181 13.15 -9.70 13.25
C GLU A 181 14.70 -9.67 13.24
N PRO A 182 15.31 -8.88 14.15
CA PRO A 182 16.76 -8.81 14.27
C PRO A 182 17.33 -10.16 14.73
N GLN A 183 18.45 -10.56 14.11
CA GLN A 183 19.22 -11.74 14.45
C GLN A 183 20.06 -11.51 15.72
N LYS A 184 20.62 -12.59 16.25
CA LYS A 184 21.51 -12.53 17.42
C LYS A 184 22.69 -11.60 17.13
N GLY A 185 22.83 -10.55 17.95
CA GLY A 185 23.90 -9.56 17.83
C GLY A 185 23.51 -8.30 17.05
N GLU A 186 22.36 -8.30 16.36
CA GLU A 186 21.86 -7.10 15.68
C GLU A 186 21.15 -6.15 16.65
N PHE A 187 21.14 -4.86 16.31
CA PHE A 187 20.46 -3.85 17.12
C PHE A 187 18.94 -4.01 17.05
N HIS A 188 18.31 -4.23 18.20
CA HIS A 188 16.87 -4.44 18.28
C HIS A 188 16.12 -3.09 18.35
N GLN A 189 15.92 -2.47 17.18
CA GLN A 189 15.30 -1.13 17.07
C GLN A 189 13.90 -1.07 17.69
N ALA A 190 13.06 -2.09 17.47
CA ALA A 190 11.73 -2.17 18.09
C ALA A 190 11.77 -2.11 19.62
N ARG A 191 12.67 -2.88 20.25
CA ARG A 191 12.87 -2.85 21.70
C ARG A 191 13.40 -1.49 22.17
N ALA A 192 14.30 -0.86 21.41
CA ALA A 192 14.82 0.46 21.73
C ALA A 192 13.73 1.56 21.63
N CYS A 193 12.86 1.52 20.62
CA CYS A 193 11.72 2.42 20.50
C CYS A 193 10.69 2.20 21.62
N ALA A 194 10.37 0.95 21.94
CA ALA A 194 9.46 0.63 23.04
C ALA A 194 9.94 1.18 24.39
N LYS A 195 11.25 1.06 24.69
CA LYS A 195 11.87 1.64 25.90
C LYS A 195 11.75 3.17 25.98
N LYS A 196 11.59 3.85 24.84
CA LYS A 196 11.37 5.30 24.75
C LYS A 196 9.88 5.69 24.81
N GLY A 197 8.98 4.73 25.03
CA GLY A 197 7.53 4.95 25.14
C GLY A 197 6.77 4.87 23.81
N PHE A 198 7.41 4.51 22.70
CA PHE A 198 6.76 4.39 21.39
C PHE A 198 6.03 3.04 21.24
N PHE A 199 4.94 2.85 21.97
CA PHE A 199 4.17 1.60 21.93
C PHE A 199 3.54 1.33 20.56
N GLN A 200 3.24 2.38 19.79
CA GLN A 200 2.64 2.28 18.46
C GLN A 200 3.59 1.69 17.41
N TYR A 201 4.90 1.67 17.70
CA TYR A 201 5.93 1.23 16.77
C TYR A 201 5.75 -0.22 16.31
N ASP A 202 5.25 -1.07 17.20
CA ASP A 202 5.07 -2.51 17.02
C ASP A 202 3.58 -2.91 16.98
N LEU A 203 2.70 -1.94 16.74
CA LEU A 203 1.26 -2.13 16.89
C LEU A 203 0.69 -3.16 15.89
N LEU A 204 1.16 -3.14 14.64
CA LEU A 204 0.63 -4.02 13.59
C LEU A 204 0.96 -5.49 13.85
N GLY A 205 2.16 -5.80 14.34
CA GLY A 205 2.54 -7.18 14.68
C GLY A 205 1.65 -7.81 15.76
N ARG A 206 1.07 -6.99 16.65
CA ARG A 206 0.13 -7.47 17.69
C ARG A 206 -1.25 -7.85 17.15
N PHE A 207 -1.66 -7.24 16.04
CA PHE A 207 -2.96 -7.48 15.41
C PHE A 207 -2.88 -8.44 14.24
N THR A 208 -1.68 -8.70 13.74
CA THR A 208 -1.47 -9.66 12.66
C THR A 208 -1.52 -11.05 13.28
N PHE A 209 -2.60 -11.78 13.02
CA PHE A 209 -2.73 -13.17 13.45
C PHE A 209 -1.57 -13.96 12.86
N SER A 210 -0.65 -14.37 13.72
CA SER A 210 0.57 -15.09 13.33
C SER A 210 0.18 -16.51 12.90
N ALA A 211 -0.09 -16.68 11.60
CA ALA A 211 0.01 -17.98 10.98
C ALA A 211 1.49 -18.40 11.01
N GLU A 212 1.75 -19.71 11.04
CA GLU A 212 3.13 -20.23 10.95
C GLU A 212 3.87 -19.55 9.80
N ARG A 213 5.05 -19.01 10.11
CA ARG A 213 5.87 -18.32 9.12
C ARG A 213 6.39 -19.34 8.13
N LYS A 214 5.88 -19.30 6.89
CA LYS A 214 6.28 -20.18 5.79
C LYS A 214 7.31 -19.54 4.85
N MET A 215 7.53 -18.24 5.00
CA MET A 215 8.36 -17.43 4.11
C MET A 215 9.39 -16.63 4.89
N GLU A 216 10.58 -16.47 4.32
CA GLU A 216 11.62 -15.58 4.82
C GLU A 216 12.14 -14.67 3.72
N MET A 217 12.58 -13.46 4.08
CA MET A 217 13.18 -12.53 3.15
C MET A 217 14.46 -13.14 2.54
N ASP A 218 14.51 -13.17 1.21
CA ASP A 218 15.73 -13.43 0.48
C ASP A 218 16.61 -12.19 0.51
N GLN A 219 17.72 -12.26 1.25
CA GLN A 219 18.63 -11.14 1.49
C GLN A 219 19.28 -10.67 0.19
N ASP A 220 19.80 -11.59 -0.64
CA ASP A 220 20.47 -11.26 -1.90
C ASP A 220 19.52 -10.55 -2.86
N LYS A 221 18.34 -11.12 -3.13
CA LYS A 221 17.38 -10.53 -4.07
C LYS A 221 16.79 -9.23 -3.55
N THR A 222 16.55 -9.11 -2.25
CA THR A 222 16.09 -7.86 -1.64
C THR A 222 17.15 -6.76 -1.70
N GLU A 223 18.41 -7.08 -1.42
CA GLU A 223 19.53 -6.15 -1.60
C GLU A 223 19.62 -5.68 -3.05
N ASN A 224 19.57 -6.60 -4.02
CA ASN A 224 19.61 -6.28 -5.44
C ASN A 224 18.47 -5.32 -5.85
N LEU A 225 17.25 -5.53 -5.35
CA LEU A 225 16.13 -4.61 -5.56
C LEU A 225 16.42 -3.22 -4.99
N ILE A 226 16.91 -3.15 -3.76
CA ILE A 226 17.24 -1.86 -3.12
C ILE A 226 18.37 -1.15 -3.89
N ARG A 227 19.37 -1.86 -4.39
CA ARG A 227 20.42 -1.27 -5.23
C ARG A 227 19.86 -0.72 -6.55
N GLU A 228 18.89 -1.39 -7.17
CA GLU A 228 18.22 -0.83 -8.36
C GLU A 228 17.42 0.44 -8.04
N LEU A 229 16.79 0.52 -6.88
CA LEU A 229 16.15 1.75 -6.37
C LEU A 229 17.17 2.86 -6.16
N LEU A 230 18.33 2.56 -5.54
CA LEU A 230 19.39 3.52 -5.26
C LEU A 230 19.99 4.16 -6.52
N ASN A 231 20.05 3.39 -7.61
CA ASN A 231 20.50 3.85 -8.92
C ASN A 231 19.62 4.96 -9.52
N SER A 232 18.37 5.12 -9.06
CA SER A 232 17.54 6.25 -9.45
C SER A 232 17.98 7.52 -8.72
N LYS A 233 18.35 8.56 -9.48
CA LYS A 233 18.62 9.90 -8.93
C LYS A 233 17.35 10.58 -8.41
N ALA A 234 16.18 10.15 -8.88
CA ALA A 234 14.90 10.70 -8.45
C ALA A 234 14.51 10.20 -7.06
N ILE A 235 14.76 8.91 -6.75
CA ILE A 235 14.51 8.36 -5.40
C ILE A 235 15.51 8.95 -4.41
N LYS A 236 15.00 9.59 -3.35
CA LYS A 236 15.79 10.31 -2.34
C LYS A 236 15.90 9.57 -1.02
N LYS A 237 14.88 8.80 -0.65
CA LYS A 237 14.84 8.08 0.61
C LYS A 237 14.29 6.68 0.41
N ILE A 238 14.89 5.74 1.12
CA ILE A 238 14.44 4.37 1.24
C ILE A 238 14.46 4.08 2.75
N PHE A 239 13.31 3.71 3.31
CA PHE A 239 13.21 3.34 4.71
C PHE A 239 13.08 1.82 4.84
N ILE A 240 13.98 1.28 5.66
CA ILE A 240 13.98 -0.08 6.20
C ILE A 240 14.56 0.01 7.62
N GLU A 241 14.36 -1.02 8.43
CA GLU A 241 14.93 -1.03 9.78
C GLU A 241 16.47 -1.05 9.82
N PRO A 242 17.09 -0.48 10.87
CA PRO A 242 18.55 -0.43 10.99
C PRO A 242 19.26 -1.78 10.91
N HIS A 243 18.69 -2.83 11.51
CA HIS A 243 19.30 -4.17 11.44
C HIS A 243 19.29 -4.70 10.01
N LEU A 244 18.20 -4.50 9.24
CA LEU A 244 18.14 -4.86 7.83
C LEU A 244 19.13 -4.07 6.99
N LYS A 245 19.27 -2.76 7.24
CA LYS A 245 20.27 -1.94 6.56
C LYS A 245 21.69 -2.51 6.75
N SER A 246 22.00 -2.98 7.95
CA SER A 246 23.30 -3.60 8.25
C SER A 246 23.44 -4.98 7.61
N ARG A 247 22.40 -5.83 7.76
CA ARG A 247 22.35 -7.20 7.23
C ARG A 247 22.50 -7.25 5.71
N LEU A 248 21.88 -6.32 5.00
CA LEU A 248 21.91 -6.21 3.53
C LEU A 248 23.17 -5.49 3.00
N GLY A 249 24.16 -5.17 3.85
CA GLY A 249 25.37 -4.49 3.40
C GLY A 249 25.15 -3.06 2.87
N LEU A 250 24.08 -2.39 3.31
CA LEU A 250 23.69 -1.04 2.87
C LEU A 250 24.14 0.06 3.84
N GLY A 251 25.04 -0.24 4.77
CA GLY A 251 25.48 0.66 5.85
C GLY A 251 25.93 2.05 5.37
N GLN A 252 26.66 2.10 4.24
CA GLN A 252 27.21 3.33 3.66
C GLN A 252 26.20 4.11 2.80
N GLU A 253 25.05 3.52 2.49
CA GLU A 253 24.04 4.15 1.63
C GLU A 253 23.27 5.22 2.37
N LYS A 254 23.52 6.49 2.03
CA LYS A 254 22.90 7.65 2.71
C LYS A 254 21.39 7.77 2.48
N LYS A 255 20.90 7.27 1.34
CA LYS A 255 19.47 7.25 1.01
C LYS A 255 18.70 6.20 1.81
N VAL A 256 19.35 5.10 2.19
CA VAL A 256 18.76 4.04 3.02
C VAL A 256 18.90 4.46 4.47
N ARG A 257 17.79 4.66 5.18
CA ARG A 257 17.85 5.20 6.54
C ARG A 257 16.65 4.80 7.37
N PHE A 258 16.79 4.98 8.68
CA PHE A 258 15.70 4.78 9.62
C PHE A 258 14.72 5.95 9.56
N HIS A 259 13.42 5.67 9.62
CA HIS A 259 12.34 6.67 9.60
C HIS A 259 12.04 7.29 10.97
N GLY A 260 12.53 6.70 12.06
CA GLY A 260 12.31 7.16 13.44
C GLY A 260 11.19 6.40 14.15
N CYS A 261 11.19 6.41 15.49
CA CYS A 261 10.24 5.65 16.31
C CYS A 261 8.79 6.16 16.29
N HIS A 262 8.52 7.31 15.66
CA HIS A 262 7.18 7.90 15.62
C HIS A 262 6.25 7.23 14.60
N ALA A 263 6.78 6.44 13.66
CA ALA A 263 5.99 5.65 12.72
C ALA A 263 6.23 4.16 12.95
N VAL A 264 5.31 3.32 12.45
CA VAL A 264 5.40 1.85 12.55
C VAL A 264 6.69 1.36 11.87
N ARG A 265 7.24 0.26 12.37
CA ARG A 265 8.46 -0.38 11.84
C ARG A 265 8.37 -0.77 10.36
N HIS A 266 9.53 -0.77 9.68
CA HIS A 266 9.70 -1.07 8.25
C HIS A 266 10.64 -2.27 8.04
N ASP A 267 10.37 -3.36 8.75
CA ASP A 267 11.02 -4.66 8.56
C ASP A 267 10.05 -5.72 8.07
N ASP A 268 8.92 -5.32 7.51
CA ASP A 268 7.99 -6.11 6.71
C ASP A 268 7.93 -5.63 5.24
N HIS A 269 8.42 -4.42 4.95
CA HIS A 269 8.40 -3.83 3.61
C HIS A 269 9.50 -2.76 3.40
N ILE A 270 9.68 -2.34 2.14
CA ILE A 270 10.51 -1.20 1.73
C ILE A 270 9.60 0.00 1.49
N HIS A 271 9.81 1.10 2.21
CA HIS A 271 9.16 2.37 1.88
C HIS A 271 10.09 3.26 1.06
N LEU A 272 9.65 3.72 -0.11
CA LEU A 272 10.43 4.61 -0.97
C LEU A 272 9.80 6.01 -1.05
N GLN A 273 10.65 7.03 -1.20
CA GLN A 273 10.24 8.41 -1.43
C GLN A 273 11.10 9.07 -2.51
N LEU A 274 10.46 9.84 -3.41
CA LEU A 274 11.14 10.78 -4.32
C LEU A 274 11.77 12.00 -3.62
#